data_AF-A0A1D9QJ22-F1
#
_entry.id   AF-A0A1D9QJ22-F1
#
_cell.length_a   1.000
_cell.length_b   1.000
_cell.length_c   1.000
_cell.angle_alpha   90.00
_cell.angle_beta   90.00
_cell.angle_gamma   90.00
#
_symmetry.space_group_name_H-M   'P 1'
#
loop_
_entity.id
_entity.type
_entity.pdbx_description
1 polymer ?
#
loop_
_entity_poly.entity_id
_entity_poly.type
_entity_poly.pdbx_seq_one_letter_code
_entity_poly.pdbx_strand_id
1 'polypeptide(L)'
;MDSHSSHITGSFIAFCIKKEIDLLILPPHCSHLLQPLDIAMYGPMKRYHALEVDRYSRAGVKRIQRAEWVELFQNIRKKALNSSNIKANWRGAGLVPFAPRKVLDILPFNSSQQPSTLQMRMSNQDLDLSVLRSSPPDGTELRQANQTFNKALADNDSLASPTRRYAKRMTRLIESQNAEIALLRKQLADAQEVIETRKKRTKGKRVKLQGQFVFSSEEVLKMVREAEEKPKEKKPRGRPRKRPIEELEEETEEEEPESSSSDLELELDECVARRTRSHREN
;
A
#
# COMPACT_ATOMS: atom_id res chain seq x y z
N MET A 1 -21.97 16.54 -0.40
CA MET A 1 -21.54 15.84 -1.64
C MET A 1 -20.95 16.85 -2.59
N ASP A 2 -20.05 16.41 -3.46
CA ASP A 2 -19.64 17.20 -4.60
C ASP A 2 -20.85 17.43 -5.51
N SER A 3 -20.93 18.61 -6.13
CA SER A 3 -22.07 19.00 -6.96
C SER A 3 -22.07 18.33 -8.34
N HIS A 4 -21.49 17.13 -8.46
CA HIS A 4 -21.42 16.41 -9.72
C HIS A 4 -22.82 15.93 -10.12
N SER A 5 -23.19 16.13 -11.39
CA SER A 5 -24.55 15.88 -11.90
C SER A 5 -25.01 14.43 -11.73
N SER A 6 -24.08 13.47 -11.75
CA SER A 6 -24.37 12.05 -11.50
C SER A 6 -24.82 11.73 -10.07
N HIS A 7 -24.51 12.60 -9.10
CA HIS A 7 -24.85 12.39 -7.68
C HIS A 7 -26.16 13.07 -7.25
N ILE A 8 -26.73 13.94 -8.08
CA ILE A 8 -27.88 14.78 -7.72
C ILE A 8 -29.03 14.50 -8.70
N THR A 9 -29.64 13.32 -8.55
CA THR A 9 -30.83 12.93 -9.31
C THR A 9 -32.11 13.21 -8.52
N GLY A 10 -33.21 13.52 -9.22
CA GLY A 10 -34.50 13.78 -8.57
C GLY A 10 -35.00 12.61 -7.70
N SER A 11 -34.73 11.37 -8.13
CA SER A 11 -35.06 10.16 -7.35
C SER A 11 -34.24 10.05 -6.07
N PHE A 12 -32.95 10.42 -6.09
CA PHE A 12 -32.11 10.46 -4.91
C PHE A 12 -32.54 11.56 -3.93
N ILE A 13 -32.84 12.76 -4.42
CA ILE A 13 -33.36 13.86 -3.58
C ILE A 13 -34.69 13.45 -2.94
N ALA A 14 -35.63 12.90 -3.71
CA ALA A 14 -36.92 12.43 -3.18
C ALA A 14 -36.74 11.34 -2.11
N PHE A 15 -35.77 10.44 -2.29
CA PHE A 15 -35.39 9.46 -1.29
C PHE A 15 -34.88 10.12 0.00
N CYS A 16 -33.98 11.10 -0.10
CA CYS A 16 -33.45 11.82 1.06
C CYS A 16 -34.54 12.57 1.82
N ILE A 17 -35.45 13.26 1.12
CA ILE A 17 -36.62 13.93 1.73
C ILE A 17 -37.49 12.92 2.46
N LYS A 18 -37.84 11.80 1.81
CA LYS A 18 -38.66 10.73 2.42
C LYS A 18 -38.00 10.09 3.65
N LYS A 19 -36.67 10.13 3.73
CA LYS A 19 -35.89 9.55 4.83
C LYS A 19 -35.39 10.59 5.83
N GLU A 20 -35.84 11.84 5.72
CA GLU A 20 -35.43 12.94 6.60
C GLU A 20 -33.89 13.10 6.66
N ILE A 21 -33.24 12.94 5.50
CA ILE A 21 -31.79 13.12 5.35
C ILE A 21 -31.53 14.50 4.76
N ASP A 22 -30.88 15.36 5.53
CA ASP A 22 -30.43 16.68 5.06
C ASP A 22 -29.27 16.54 4.07
N LEU A 23 -29.48 17.04 2.85
CA LEU A 23 -28.49 16.99 1.79
C LEU A 23 -27.64 18.27 1.78
N LEU A 24 -26.36 18.16 2.17
CA LEU A 24 -25.40 19.25 2.00
C LEU A 24 -24.71 19.14 0.64
N ILE A 25 -25.03 20.04 -0.29
CA ILE A 25 -24.38 20.15 -1.60
C ILE A 25 -23.31 21.23 -1.52
N LEU A 26 -22.06 20.87 -1.82
CA LEU A 26 -20.95 21.82 -1.83
C LEU A 26 -21.02 22.69 -3.09
N PRO A 27 -20.60 23.97 -3.04
CA PRO A 27 -20.48 24.78 -4.24
C PRO A 27 -19.54 24.12 -5.27
N PRO A 28 -19.71 24.40 -6.57
CA PRO A 28 -18.85 23.88 -7.62
C PRO A 28 -17.37 24.15 -7.33
N HIS A 29 -16.50 23.18 -7.64
CA HIS A 29 -15.04 23.27 -7.47
C HIS A 29 -14.54 23.50 -6.03
N CYS A 30 -15.38 23.37 -5.00
CA CYS A 30 -14.97 23.55 -3.60
C CYS A 30 -14.59 22.27 -2.86
N SER A 31 -14.56 21.09 -3.50
CA SER A 31 -14.24 19.82 -2.82
C SER A 31 -12.87 19.86 -2.14
N HIS A 32 -11.86 20.44 -2.81
CA HIS A 32 -10.52 20.61 -2.26
C HIS A 32 -10.44 21.53 -1.02
N LEU A 33 -11.51 22.28 -0.72
CA LEU A 33 -11.58 23.25 0.39
C LEU A 33 -12.51 22.80 1.52
N LEU A 34 -13.65 22.19 1.16
CA LEU A 34 -14.73 21.92 2.09
C LEU A 34 -14.93 20.43 2.35
N GLN A 35 -14.43 19.54 1.48
CA GLN A 35 -14.66 18.11 1.61
C GLN A 35 -13.56 17.47 2.50
N PRO A 36 -13.86 17.04 3.74
CA PRO A 36 -12.83 16.51 4.65
C PRO A 36 -12.11 15.27 4.09
N LEU A 37 -12.80 14.54 3.21
CA LEU A 37 -12.25 13.38 2.53
C LEU A 37 -11.10 13.77 1.59
N ASP A 38 -11.28 14.83 0.80
CA ASP A 38 -10.30 15.29 -0.18
C ASP A 38 -9.15 16.05 0.46
N ILE A 39 -9.45 16.93 1.42
CA ILE A 39 -8.46 17.77 2.10
C ILE A 39 -7.39 16.93 2.80
N ALA A 40 -7.81 15.84 3.47
CA ALA A 40 -6.88 15.16 4.37
C ALA A 40 -7.09 13.66 4.55
N MET A 41 -8.17 13.01 4.06
CA MET A 41 -8.30 11.54 4.23
C MET A 41 -7.57 10.78 3.13
N TYR A 42 -7.64 11.27 1.89
CA TYR A 42 -6.98 10.61 0.77
C TYR A 42 -5.45 10.66 0.87
N GLY A 43 -4.86 11.67 1.50
CA GLY A 43 -3.40 11.73 1.73
C GLY A 43 -2.87 10.52 2.51
N PRO A 44 -3.32 10.27 3.75
CA PRO A 44 -2.98 9.08 4.52
C PRO A 44 -3.33 7.77 3.80
N MET A 45 -4.49 7.68 3.14
CA MET A 45 -4.85 6.48 2.37
C MET A 45 -3.85 6.20 1.25
N LYS A 46 -3.49 7.21 0.44
CA LYS A 46 -2.49 7.10 -0.62
C LYS A 46 -1.13 6.70 -0.06
N ARG A 47 -0.72 7.26 1.07
CA ARG A 47 0.55 6.92 1.73
C ARG A 47 0.59 5.46 2.18
N TYR A 48 -0.44 4.99 2.90
CA TYR A 48 -0.49 3.60 3.33
C TYR A 48 -0.66 2.64 2.15
N HIS A 49 -1.41 3.03 1.12
CA HIS A 49 -1.51 2.27 -0.12
C HIS A 49 -0.15 2.12 -0.79
N ALA A 50 0.58 3.23 -0.96
CA ALA A 50 1.94 3.20 -1.52
C ALA A 50 2.85 2.28 -0.70
N LEU A 51 2.83 2.37 0.63
CA LEU A 51 3.64 1.51 1.51
C LEU A 51 3.33 0.02 1.33
N GLU A 52 2.05 -0.35 1.27
CA GLU A 52 1.65 -1.74 1.10
C GLU A 52 1.97 -2.24 -0.33
N VAL A 53 1.71 -1.46 -1.37
CA VAL A 53 2.08 -1.85 -2.76
C VAL A 53 3.60 -2.01 -2.91
N ASP A 54 4.37 -1.09 -2.35
CA ASP A 54 5.83 -1.10 -2.33
C ASP A 54 6.37 -2.32 -1.56
N ARG A 55 5.71 -2.76 -0.48
CA ARG A 55 5.99 -4.02 0.21
C ARG A 55 5.88 -5.23 -0.73
N TYR A 56 4.79 -5.31 -1.50
CA TYR A 56 4.59 -6.39 -2.48
C TYR A 56 5.60 -6.31 -3.62
N SER A 57 5.90 -5.11 -4.13
CA SER A 57 6.90 -4.89 -5.17
C SER A 57 8.29 -5.36 -4.73
N ARG A 58 8.71 -4.96 -3.52
CA ARG A 58 9.96 -5.43 -2.89
C ARG A 58 10.03 -6.94 -2.67
N ALA A 59 8.89 -7.57 -2.43
CA ALA A 59 8.78 -9.02 -2.32
C ALA A 59 8.88 -9.76 -3.68
N GLY A 60 9.12 -9.04 -4.78
CA GLY A 60 9.19 -9.63 -6.13
C GLY A 60 7.82 -9.99 -6.71
N VAL A 61 6.74 -9.46 -6.14
CA VAL A 61 5.38 -9.79 -6.57
C VAL A 61 4.99 -8.92 -7.77
N LYS A 62 4.95 -9.51 -8.96
CA LYS A 62 4.58 -8.81 -10.20
C LYS A 62 3.09 -8.44 -10.28
N ARG A 63 2.21 -9.23 -9.66
CA ARG A 63 0.75 -9.02 -9.71
C ARG A 63 0.10 -9.29 -8.35
N ILE A 64 -0.64 -8.30 -7.87
CA ILE A 64 -1.50 -8.39 -6.69
C ILE A 64 -2.85 -8.97 -7.12
N GLN A 65 -3.27 -10.06 -6.50
CA GLN A 65 -4.55 -10.70 -6.79
C GLN A 65 -5.71 -9.90 -6.17
N ARG A 66 -6.92 -9.97 -6.73
CA ARG A 66 -8.11 -9.26 -6.21
C ARG A 66 -8.36 -9.52 -4.73
N ALA A 67 -8.19 -10.75 -4.26
CA ALA A 67 -8.33 -11.09 -2.85
C ALA A 67 -7.22 -10.50 -1.96
N GLU A 68 -6.00 -10.35 -2.47
CA GLU A 68 -4.90 -9.64 -1.80
C GLU A 68 -5.23 -8.16 -1.68
N TRP A 69 -5.70 -7.56 -2.77
CA TRP A 69 -6.07 -6.15 -2.80
C TRP A 69 -7.17 -5.82 -1.79
N VAL A 70 -8.21 -6.66 -1.68
CA VAL A 70 -9.32 -6.43 -0.73
C VAL A 70 -8.84 -6.47 0.73
N GLU A 71 -7.92 -7.38 1.07
CA GLU A 71 -7.34 -7.47 2.42
C GLU A 71 -6.42 -6.28 2.72
N LEU A 72 -5.57 -5.94 1.75
CA LEU A 72 -4.67 -4.79 1.79
C LEU A 72 -5.47 -3.49 1.99
N PHE A 73 -6.55 -3.30 1.22
CA PHE A 73 -7.42 -2.14 1.33
C PHE A 73 -8.11 -2.05 2.70
N GLN A 74 -8.56 -3.18 3.27
CA GLN A 74 -9.12 -3.18 4.63
C GLN A 74 -8.10 -2.73 5.68
N ASN A 75 -6.84 -3.19 5.56
CA ASN A 75 -5.77 -2.79 6.47
C ASN A 75 -5.41 -1.31 6.31
N ILE A 76 -5.31 -0.82 5.07
CA ILE A 76 -5.13 0.60 4.77
C ILE A 76 -6.25 1.43 5.38
N ARG A 77 -7.50 1.02 5.19
CA ARG A 77 -8.67 1.70 5.73
C ARG A 77 -8.62 1.80 7.25
N LYS A 78 -8.25 0.71 7.94
CA LYS A 78 -8.09 0.70 9.42
C LYS A 78 -7.02 1.68 9.89
N LYS A 79 -5.87 1.75 9.19
CA LYS A 79 -4.77 2.67 9.51
C LYS A 79 -5.15 4.13 9.21
N ALA A 80 -5.77 4.39 8.07
CA ALA A 80 -6.07 5.72 7.57
C ALA A 80 -7.32 6.34 8.22
N LEU A 81 -8.43 5.60 8.30
CA LEU A 81 -9.73 6.07 8.78
C LEU A 81 -9.91 5.80 10.29
N ASN A 82 -8.89 6.11 11.08
CA ASN A 82 -9.00 6.04 12.53
C ASN A 82 -9.68 7.32 13.08
N SER A 83 -10.23 7.25 14.30
CA SER A 83 -10.98 8.37 14.90
C SER A 83 -10.17 9.66 15.01
N SER A 84 -8.88 9.57 15.31
CA SER A 84 -7.99 10.73 15.42
C SER A 84 -7.86 11.44 14.07
N ASN A 85 -7.59 10.69 13.00
CA ASN A 85 -7.47 11.24 11.65
C ASN A 85 -8.81 11.82 11.18
N ILE A 86 -9.92 11.13 11.41
CA ILE A 86 -11.24 11.63 11.03
C ILE A 86 -11.50 12.98 11.70
N LYS A 87 -11.34 13.08 13.02
CA LYS A 87 -11.53 14.34 13.77
C LYS A 87 -10.56 15.44 13.32
N ALA A 88 -9.30 15.11 13.07
CA ALA A 88 -8.32 16.05 12.56
C ALA A 88 -8.73 16.61 11.19
N ASN A 89 -9.36 15.79 10.34
CA ASN A 89 -9.76 16.19 9.00
C ASN A 89 -10.98 17.10 9.00
N TRP A 90 -11.97 16.83 9.86
CA TRP A 90 -13.09 17.75 10.09
C TRP A 90 -12.61 19.10 10.64
N ARG A 91 -11.57 19.10 11.47
CA ARG A 91 -10.90 20.32 11.97
C ARG A 91 -10.08 21.03 10.87
N GLY A 92 -9.51 20.26 9.95
CA GLY A 92 -8.79 20.78 8.77
C GLY A 92 -9.72 21.52 7.83
N ALA A 93 -10.90 20.94 7.55
CA ALA A 93 -11.96 21.55 6.75
C ALA A 93 -12.66 22.75 7.42
N GLY A 94 -12.30 23.09 8.67
CA GLY A 94 -12.96 24.15 9.43
C GLY A 94 -14.43 23.86 9.75
N LEU A 95 -14.86 22.61 9.71
CA LEU A 95 -16.25 22.21 9.96
C LEU A 95 -16.46 21.85 11.44
N VAL A 96 -15.50 21.15 12.06
CA VAL A 96 -15.59 20.72 13.47
C VAL A 96 -14.26 20.92 14.22
N PRO A 97 -14.17 21.87 15.17
CA PRO A 97 -15.17 22.91 15.43
C PRO A 97 -15.34 23.84 14.22
N PHE A 98 -16.50 24.49 14.12
CA PHE A 98 -16.82 25.40 13.02
C PHE A 98 -15.88 26.61 13.05
N ALA A 99 -15.03 26.72 12.04
CA ALA A 99 -13.97 27.71 11.90
C ALA A 99 -13.81 28.14 10.43
N PRO A 100 -14.73 28.98 9.91
CA PRO A 100 -14.78 29.36 8.50
C PRO A 100 -13.50 30.04 7.99
N ARG A 101 -12.82 30.82 8.85
CA ARG A 101 -11.59 31.53 8.50
C ARG A 101 -10.50 30.59 7.94
N LYS A 102 -10.41 29.35 8.43
CA LYS A 102 -9.44 28.37 7.90
C LYS A 102 -9.57 28.13 6.41
N VAL A 103 -10.79 28.16 5.87
CA VAL A 103 -11.05 27.95 4.45
C VAL A 103 -10.94 29.27 3.70
N LEU A 104 -11.45 30.36 4.29
CA LEU A 104 -11.43 31.68 3.69
C LEU A 104 -10.01 32.25 3.51
N ASP A 105 -9.09 31.97 4.45
CA ASP A 105 -7.70 32.42 4.39
C ASP A 105 -6.87 31.70 3.31
N ILE A 106 -7.35 30.54 2.79
CA ILE A 106 -6.71 29.77 1.71
C ILE A 106 -7.12 30.29 0.33
N LEU A 107 -8.30 30.92 0.23
CA LEU A 107 -8.77 31.49 -1.02
C LEU A 107 -7.79 32.58 -1.47
N PRO A 108 -7.56 32.75 -2.78
CA PRO A 108 -6.63 33.73 -3.32
C PRO A 108 -7.16 35.16 -3.11
N PHE A 109 -7.05 35.64 -1.87
CA PHE A 109 -7.19 37.02 -1.44
C PHE A 109 -6.03 37.29 -0.47
N ASN A 110 -4.86 37.56 -1.06
CA ASN A 110 -3.65 38.09 -0.42
C ASN A 110 -3.30 37.53 0.98
N SER A 111 -2.40 36.55 1.05
CA SER A 111 -1.41 36.51 2.13
C SER A 111 -0.19 35.69 1.75
N SER A 112 0.96 36.38 1.74
CA SER A 112 2.30 35.83 1.74
C SER A 112 2.63 35.27 3.12
N GLN A 113 2.87 33.97 3.27
CA GLN A 113 3.62 33.44 4.40
C GLN A 113 4.58 32.33 3.99
N GLN A 114 5.85 32.52 4.32
CA GLN A 114 6.94 31.55 4.20
C GLN A 114 6.87 30.51 5.34
N PRO A 115 7.29 29.25 5.09
CA PRO A 115 7.40 28.25 6.13
C PRO A 115 8.69 28.41 6.95
N SER A 116 8.55 28.57 8.27
CA SER A 116 9.65 28.48 9.23
C SER A 116 10.04 27.03 9.50
N THR A 117 11.31 26.70 9.26
CA THR A 117 11.89 25.37 9.54
C THR A 117 12.23 25.23 11.03
N LEU A 118 11.72 24.18 11.69
CA LEU A 118 12.07 23.84 13.07
C LEU A 118 13.48 23.27 13.14
N GLN A 119 14.38 23.93 13.89
CA GLN A 119 15.69 23.38 14.24
C GLN A 119 15.58 22.44 15.44
N MET A 120 15.90 21.17 15.24
CA MET A 120 16.13 20.21 16.32
C MET A 120 17.46 20.53 17.03
N ARG A 121 17.38 20.81 18.33
CA ARG A 121 18.56 20.82 19.21
C ARG A 121 19.11 19.41 19.34
N MET A 122 20.41 19.23 19.09
CA MET A 122 21.13 18.00 19.39
C MET A 122 21.82 18.14 20.75
N SER A 123 21.58 17.19 21.65
CA SER A 123 22.32 17.04 22.91
C SER A 123 23.68 16.39 22.68
N ASN A 124 24.70 16.83 23.41
CA ASN A 124 26.01 16.18 23.46
C ASN A 124 25.88 14.83 24.19
N GLN A 125 26.25 13.73 23.52
CA GLN A 125 26.35 12.40 24.11
C GLN A 125 27.73 11.81 23.82
N ASP A 126 28.32 11.20 24.84
CA ASP A 126 29.57 10.44 24.79
C ASP A 126 29.43 9.14 23.98
N LEU A 127 30.56 8.55 23.61
CA LEU A 127 30.64 7.37 22.75
C LEU A 127 30.18 6.09 23.50
N ASP A 128 28.96 5.63 23.26
CA ASP A 128 28.47 4.34 23.75
C ASP A 128 28.96 3.17 22.88
N LEU A 129 29.62 2.18 23.51
CA LEU A 129 30.19 0.99 22.86
C LEU A 129 29.20 -0.18 22.78
N SER A 130 27.97 -0.02 23.29
CA SER A 130 26.91 -1.03 23.24
C SER A 130 26.60 -1.53 21.83
N VAL A 131 26.72 -0.64 20.82
CA VAL A 131 26.52 -0.92 19.38
C VAL A 131 27.36 -2.09 18.87
N LEU A 132 28.54 -2.33 19.46
CA LEU A 132 29.45 -3.42 19.07
C LEU A 132 28.95 -4.81 19.51
N ARG A 133 27.93 -4.89 20.36
CA ARG A 133 27.37 -6.15 20.87
C ARG A 133 26.13 -6.63 20.11
N SER A 134 25.55 -5.81 19.25
CA SER A 134 24.36 -6.12 18.44
C SER A 134 24.72 -6.51 17.00
N SER A 135 24.10 -7.56 16.46
CA SER A 135 24.26 -7.96 15.05
C SER A 135 22.91 -8.28 14.39
N PRO A 136 22.40 -7.40 13.50
CA PRO A 136 22.99 -6.15 13.04
C PRO A 136 22.81 -5.07 14.12
N PRO A 137 23.72 -4.09 14.20
CA PRO A 137 23.51 -2.93 15.05
C PRO A 137 22.30 -2.11 14.60
N ASP A 138 21.59 -1.52 15.56
CA ASP A 138 20.53 -0.59 15.25
C ASP A 138 21.10 0.60 14.44
N GLY A 139 20.42 0.94 13.34
CA GLY A 139 20.93 1.91 12.38
C GLY A 139 21.02 3.33 12.97
N THR A 140 20.14 3.67 13.91
CA THR A 140 20.18 4.96 14.59
C THR A 140 21.31 5.05 15.60
N GLU A 141 21.52 4.00 16.39
CA GLU A 141 22.64 3.91 17.33
C GLU A 141 24.00 3.90 16.60
N LEU A 142 24.13 3.12 15.51
CA LEU A 142 25.34 3.08 14.69
C LEU A 142 25.70 4.45 14.12
N ARG A 143 24.72 5.18 13.58
CA ARG A 143 24.94 6.53 13.04
C ARG A 143 25.36 7.52 14.13
N GLN A 144 24.77 7.43 15.32
CA GLN A 144 25.14 8.27 16.45
C GLN A 144 26.57 7.98 16.92
N ALA A 145 26.93 6.71 17.10
CA ALA A 145 28.27 6.29 17.47
C ALA A 145 29.32 6.75 16.45
N ASN A 146 29.05 6.56 15.15
CA ASN A 146 29.93 7.04 14.08
C ASN A 146 30.06 8.56 14.03
N GLN A 147 29.00 9.31 14.35
CA GLN A 147 29.07 10.77 14.45
C GLN A 147 29.98 11.21 15.59
N THR A 148 29.84 10.60 16.77
CA THR A 148 30.70 10.90 17.93
C THR A 148 32.15 10.51 17.66
N PHE A 149 32.39 9.33 17.08
CA PHE A 149 33.72 8.88 16.65
C PHE A 149 34.38 9.83 15.64
N ASN A 150 33.64 10.25 14.61
CA ASN A 150 34.16 11.18 13.60
C ASN A 150 34.41 12.59 14.16
N LYS A 151 33.63 13.04 15.16
CA LYS A 151 33.89 14.30 15.88
C LYS A 151 35.18 14.20 16.69
N ALA A 152 35.32 13.17 17.52
CA ALA A 152 36.53 12.94 18.31
C ALA A 152 37.79 12.80 17.46
N LEU A 153 37.69 12.22 16.25
CA LEU A 153 38.78 12.15 15.27
C LEU A 153 39.12 13.50 14.63
N ALA A 154 38.14 14.39 14.48
CA ALA A 154 38.36 15.73 13.93
C ALA A 154 39.12 16.61 14.92
N ASP A 155 38.83 16.47 16.21
CA ASP A 155 39.42 17.23 17.30
C ASP A 155 40.84 16.75 17.68
N ASN A 156 41.33 15.64 17.09
CA ASN A 156 42.63 15.04 17.40
C ASN A 156 43.69 15.41 16.33
N ASP A 157 44.55 16.37 16.65
CA ASP A 157 45.59 16.88 15.74
C ASP A 157 46.77 15.92 15.54
N SER A 158 46.93 14.93 16.41
CA SER A 158 48.04 13.95 16.36
C SER A 158 47.94 12.97 15.19
N LEU A 159 46.75 12.77 14.61
CA LEU A 159 46.54 11.79 13.54
C LEU A 159 46.85 12.38 12.15
N ALA A 160 47.62 11.64 11.36
CA ALA A 160 47.85 11.94 9.95
C ALA A 160 46.53 12.04 9.16
N SER A 161 46.44 13.02 8.27
CA SER A 161 45.26 13.29 7.43
C SER A 161 44.76 12.05 6.63
N PRO A 162 45.63 11.21 6.04
CA PRO A 162 45.20 9.99 5.36
C PRO A 162 44.44 9.01 6.26
N THR A 163 44.87 8.84 7.51
CA THR A 163 44.23 7.95 8.49
C THR A 163 42.83 8.46 8.87
N ARG A 164 42.68 9.77 9.08
CA ARG A 164 41.37 10.40 9.35
C ARG A 164 40.41 10.23 8.17
N ARG A 165 40.90 10.42 6.94
CA ARG A 165 40.10 10.21 5.73
C ARG A 165 39.68 8.75 5.57
N TYR A 166 40.57 7.80 5.85
CA TYR A 166 40.26 6.38 5.81
C TYR A 166 39.19 6.00 6.85
N ALA A 167 39.34 6.43 8.11
CA ALA A 167 38.37 6.17 9.17
C ALA A 167 36.97 6.69 8.82
N LYS A 168 36.87 7.93 8.31
CA LYS A 168 35.59 8.52 7.87
C LYS A 168 34.97 7.78 6.69
N ARG A 169 35.80 7.23 5.79
CA ARG A 169 35.31 6.38 4.69
C ARG A 169 34.79 5.04 5.22
N MET A 170 35.47 4.44 6.18
CA MET A 170 35.05 3.19 6.82
C MET A 170 33.72 3.34 7.56
N THR A 171 33.53 4.40 8.35
CA THR A 171 32.24 4.59 9.05
C THR A 171 31.08 4.74 8.08
N ARG A 172 31.26 5.47 6.97
CA ARG A 172 30.24 5.62 5.91
C ARG A 172 29.94 4.29 5.23
N LEU A 173 30.96 3.49 4.94
CA LEU A 173 30.80 2.18 4.32
C LEU A 173 30.02 1.23 5.25
N ILE A 174 30.33 1.23 6.54
CA ILE A 174 29.63 0.42 7.54
C ILE A 174 28.16 0.86 7.65
N GLU A 175 27.88 2.18 7.65
CA GLU A 175 26.51 2.69 7.62
C GLU A 175 25.75 2.24 6.38
N SER A 176 26.36 2.33 5.19
CA SER A 176 25.72 1.89 3.95
C SER A 176 25.47 0.39 3.93
N GLN A 177 26.43 -0.42 4.36
CA GLN A 177 26.29 -1.86 4.43
C GLN A 177 25.24 -2.28 5.46
N ASN A 178 25.17 -1.61 6.62
CA ASN A 178 24.13 -1.89 7.60
C ASN A 178 22.73 -1.57 7.08
N ALA A 179 22.58 -0.44 6.36
CA ALA A 179 21.33 -0.08 5.70
C ALA A 179 20.93 -1.10 4.62
N GLU A 180 21.89 -1.56 3.82
CA GLU A 180 21.67 -2.59 2.79
C GLU A 180 21.24 -3.93 3.42
N ILE A 181 21.93 -4.39 4.46
CA ILE A 181 21.58 -5.62 5.19
C ILE A 181 20.17 -5.51 5.79
N ALA A 182 19.83 -4.37 6.39
CA ALA A 182 18.49 -4.14 6.94
C ALA A 182 17.42 -4.18 5.85
N LEU A 183 17.69 -3.58 4.68
CA LEU A 183 16.77 -3.61 3.53
C LEU A 183 16.58 -5.03 3.00
N LEU A 184 17.66 -5.78 2.78
CA LEU A 184 17.62 -7.16 2.29
C LEU A 184 16.89 -8.09 3.26
N ARG A 185 17.15 -7.99 4.57
CA ARG A 185 16.44 -8.77 5.60
C ARG A 185 14.95 -8.48 5.58
N LYS A 186 14.57 -7.20 5.45
CA LYS A 186 13.15 -6.81 5.34
C LYS A 186 12.51 -7.36 4.07
N GLN A 187 13.17 -7.26 2.93
CA GLN A 187 12.70 -7.83 1.66
C GLN A 187 12.48 -9.34 1.74
N LEU A 188 13.43 -10.07 2.34
CA LEU A 188 13.30 -11.51 2.55
C LEU A 188 12.12 -11.86 3.45
N ALA A 189 11.95 -11.15 4.57
CA ALA A 189 10.83 -11.36 5.48
C ALA A 189 9.48 -11.09 4.78
N ASP A 190 9.37 -9.98 4.06
CA ASP A 190 8.17 -9.62 3.29
C ASP A 190 7.85 -10.67 2.21
N ALA A 191 8.87 -11.12 1.46
CA ALA A 191 8.72 -12.16 0.44
C ALA A 191 8.25 -13.50 1.03
N GLN A 192 8.84 -13.91 2.15
CA GLN A 192 8.44 -15.13 2.85
C GLN A 192 6.99 -15.05 3.34
N GLU A 193 6.57 -13.91 3.91
CA GLU A 193 5.19 -13.73 4.35
C GLU A 193 4.20 -13.80 3.18
N VAL A 194 4.50 -13.16 2.04
CA VAL A 194 3.65 -13.24 0.85
C VAL A 194 3.56 -14.68 0.33
N ILE A 195 4.68 -15.41 0.28
CA ILE A 195 4.70 -16.81 -0.15
C ILE A 195 3.85 -17.67 0.79
N GLU A 196 3.99 -17.52 2.10
CA GLU A 196 3.25 -18.30 3.09
C GLU A 196 1.76 -17.97 3.09
N THR A 197 1.37 -16.70 2.97
CA THR A 197 -0.03 -16.30 2.84
C THR A 197 -0.66 -16.86 1.56
N ARG A 198 0.06 -16.83 0.42
CA ARG A 198 -0.38 -17.46 -0.82
C ARG A 198 -0.52 -18.97 -0.68
N LYS A 199 0.47 -19.65 -0.10
CA LYS A 199 0.40 -21.09 0.18
C LYS A 199 -0.81 -21.45 1.05
N LYS A 200 -1.09 -20.69 2.11
CA LYS A 200 -2.27 -20.87 2.97
C LYS A 200 -3.58 -20.68 2.21
N ARG A 201 -3.63 -19.76 1.23
CA ARG A 201 -4.81 -19.55 0.39
C ARG A 201 -5.04 -20.66 -0.62
N THR A 202 -3.96 -21.18 -1.23
CA THR A 202 -4.02 -22.32 -2.16
C THR A 202 -4.28 -23.63 -1.41
N LYS A 203 -3.83 -23.76 -0.16
CA LYS A 203 -4.07 -24.93 0.68
C LYS A 203 -5.29 -24.71 1.56
N GLY A 204 -6.47 -25.14 1.12
CA GLY A 204 -7.64 -25.14 2.00
C GLY A 204 -8.98 -25.21 1.28
N LYS A 205 -10.02 -24.79 2.00
CA LYS A 205 -11.43 -24.86 1.59
C LYS A 205 -11.74 -24.11 0.28
N ARG A 206 -10.92 -23.13 -0.10
CA ARG A 206 -11.04 -22.42 -1.40
C ARG A 206 -10.82 -23.35 -2.60
N VAL A 207 -10.00 -24.39 -2.48
CA VAL A 207 -9.89 -25.43 -3.51
C VAL A 207 -11.20 -26.20 -3.66
N LYS A 208 -11.96 -26.37 -2.56
CA LYS A 208 -13.29 -27.04 -2.59
C LYS A 208 -14.38 -26.15 -3.21
N LEU A 209 -14.22 -24.82 -3.16
CA LEU A 209 -15.14 -23.85 -3.79
C LEU A 209 -14.74 -23.50 -5.23
N GLN A 210 -13.59 -23.97 -5.71
CA GLN A 210 -13.10 -23.67 -7.05
C GLN A 210 -13.99 -24.39 -8.08
N GLY A 211 -14.70 -23.62 -8.91
CA GLY A 211 -15.67 -24.13 -9.87
C GLY A 211 -17.14 -24.08 -9.42
N GLN A 212 -17.42 -23.66 -8.18
CA GLN A 212 -18.79 -23.43 -7.71
C GLN A 212 -19.13 -21.94 -7.77
N PHE A 213 -20.24 -21.60 -8.44
CA PHE A 213 -20.77 -20.24 -8.49
C PHE A 213 -21.67 -20.03 -7.27
N VAL A 214 -21.47 -18.92 -6.56
CA VAL A 214 -22.15 -18.63 -5.30
C VAL A 214 -22.57 -17.17 -5.29
N PHE A 215 -23.82 -16.89 -4.93
CA PHE A 215 -24.39 -15.54 -5.01
C PHE A 215 -24.65 -14.91 -3.64
N SER A 216 -24.65 -15.70 -2.55
CA SER A 216 -24.89 -15.20 -1.18
C SER A 216 -23.77 -15.56 -0.19
N SER A 217 -23.55 -14.67 0.79
CA SER A 217 -22.61 -14.92 1.91
C SER A 217 -23.05 -16.12 2.76
N GLU A 218 -24.35 -16.39 2.84
CA GLU A 218 -24.89 -17.54 3.59
C GLU A 218 -24.59 -18.87 2.89
N GLU A 219 -24.65 -18.90 1.56
CA GLU A 219 -24.29 -20.08 0.75
C GLU A 219 -22.81 -20.43 0.93
N VAL A 220 -21.92 -19.41 0.92
CA VAL A 220 -20.49 -19.58 1.20
C VAL A 220 -20.28 -20.18 2.60
N LEU A 221 -20.98 -19.68 3.62
CA LEU A 221 -20.88 -20.18 5.00
C LEU A 221 -21.39 -21.62 5.14
N LYS A 222 -22.45 -22.00 4.41
CA LYS A 222 -22.97 -23.37 4.39
C LYS A 222 -21.96 -24.34 3.78
N MET A 223 -21.41 -24.03 2.60
CA MET A 223 -20.39 -24.86 1.96
C MET A 223 -19.11 -24.98 2.79
N VAL A 224 -18.72 -23.91 3.50
CA VAL A 224 -17.57 -23.92 4.40
C VAL A 224 -17.80 -24.86 5.59
N ARG A 225 -19.00 -24.88 6.18
CA ARG A 225 -19.36 -25.79 7.28
C ARG A 225 -19.40 -27.25 6.83
N GLU A 226 -20.05 -27.55 5.71
CA GLU A 226 -20.07 -28.89 5.13
C GLU A 226 -18.64 -29.39 4.80
N ALA A 227 -17.76 -28.49 4.38
CA ALA A 227 -16.36 -28.80 4.12
C ALA A 227 -15.51 -29.04 5.39
N GLU A 228 -15.95 -28.56 6.57
CA GLU A 228 -15.35 -28.80 7.88
C GLU A 228 -15.83 -30.11 8.51
N GLU A 229 -17.11 -30.45 8.34
CA GLU A 229 -17.71 -31.67 8.88
C GLU A 229 -17.25 -32.93 8.13
N LYS A 230 -16.88 -32.83 6.85
CA LYS A 230 -16.31 -33.96 6.11
C LYS A 230 -14.91 -34.31 6.66
N PRO A 231 -14.69 -35.52 7.20
CA PRO A 231 -13.39 -35.91 7.76
C PRO A 231 -12.30 -35.82 6.68
N LYS A 232 -11.10 -35.37 7.08
CA LYS A 232 -9.93 -35.30 6.19
C LYS A 232 -9.55 -36.72 5.77
N GLU A 233 -9.99 -37.16 4.59
CA GLU A 233 -9.47 -38.38 3.98
C GLU A 233 -7.94 -38.28 3.87
N LYS A 234 -7.23 -39.22 4.49
CA LYS A 234 -5.78 -39.32 4.42
C LYS A 234 -5.42 -39.62 2.96
N LYS A 235 -4.82 -38.65 2.25
CA LYS A 235 -4.31 -38.88 0.89
C LYS A 235 -3.39 -40.12 0.91
N PRO A 236 -3.56 -41.09 -0.02
CA PRO A 236 -2.64 -42.20 -0.10
C PRO A 236 -1.24 -41.67 -0.39
N ARG A 237 -0.25 -42.11 0.39
CA ARG A 237 1.16 -41.85 0.14
C ARG A 237 1.59 -42.66 -1.07
N GLY A 238 1.37 -42.11 -2.26
CA GLY A 238 1.86 -42.65 -3.52
C GLY A 238 2.27 -41.51 -4.44
N ARG A 239 3.54 -41.50 -4.86
CA ARG A 239 4.04 -40.57 -5.88
C ARG A 239 3.25 -40.85 -7.17
N PRO A 240 2.58 -39.87 -7.80
CA PRO A 240 1.89 -40.14 -9.06
C PRO A 240 2.93 -40.55 -10.10
N ARG A 241 2.76 -41.74 -10.70
CA ARG A 241 3.57 -42.18 -11.86
C ARG A 241 3.34 -41.16 -12.98
N LYS A 242 4.42 -40.57 -13.50
CA LYS A 242 4.38 -39.78 -14.75
C LYS A 242 3.77 -40.66 -15.84
N ARG A 243 2.74 -40.17 -16.52
CA ARG A 243 2.32 -40.74 -17.81
C ARG A 243 3.38 -40.36 -18.86
N PRO A 244 3.65 -41.21 -19.87
CA PRO A 244 4.54 -40.86 -20.98
C PRO A 244 4.03 -39.59 -21.67
N ILE A 245 4.95 -38.69 -21.98
CA ILE A 245 4.69 -37.50 -22.79
C ILE A 245 4.58 -38.01 -24.24
N GLU A 246 3.44 -37.78 -24.90
CA GLU A 246 3.40 -37.79 -26.37
C GLU A 246 4.17 -36.55 -26.84
N GLU A 247 5.20 -36.78 -27.65
CA GLU A 247 5.88 -35.74 -28.42
C GLU A 247 4.84 -35.11 -29.36
N LEU A 248 4.38 -33.91 -29.02
CA LEU A 248 3.78 -33.00 -29.99
C LEU A 248 4.86 -32.00 -30.38
N GLU A 249 5.14 -32.00 -31.68
CA GLU A 249 6.17 -31.24 -32.39
C GLU A 249 6.14 -29.75 -31.99
N GLU A 250 7.31 -29.22 -31.63
CA GLU A 250 7.54 -27.78 -31.50
C GLU A 250 7.51 -27.16 -32.90
N GLU A 251 6.38 -26.58 -33.30
CA GLU A 251 6.38 -25.55 -34.34
C GLU A 251 6.89 -24.25 -33.72
N THR A 252 8.15 -23.95 -33.99
CA THR A 252 8.77 -22.64 -33.83
C THR A 252 8.18 -21.67 -34.86
N GLU A 253 7.35 -20.73 -34.43
CA GLU A 253 7.15 -19.47 -35.16
C GLU A 253 8.04 -18.39 -34.53
N GLU A 254 9.12 -18.06 -35.23
CA GLU A 254 9.87 -16.82 -35.07
C GLU A 254 9.02 -15.67 -35.61
N GLU A 255 8.84 -14.57 -34.85
CA GLU A 255 8.76 -13.23 -35.44
C GLU A 255 9.41 -12.18 -34.53
N GLU A 256 10.11 -11.27 -35.22
CA GLU A 256 11.10 -10.27 -34.83
C GLU A 256 10.57 -9.09 -33.98
N PRO A 257 11.48 -8.28 -33.38
CA PRO A 257 11.11 -7.11 -32.58
C PRO A 257 11.02 -5.84 -33.45
N GLU A 258 9.83 -5.23 -33.53
CA GLU A 258 9.70 -3.85 -34.03
C GLU A 258 9.65 -2.84 -32.87
N SER A 259 10.58 -1.89 -32.94
CA SER A 259 10.62 -0.64 -32.19
C SER A 259 9.96 0.44 -33.03
N SER A 260 8.96 1.18 -32.51
CA SER A 260 8.87 2.66 -32.64
C SER A 260 7.60 3.26 -32.00
N SER A 261 7.84 4.22 -31.09
CA SER A 261 7.19 5.54 -30.93
C SER A 261 5.67 5.76 -30.79
N SER A 262 5.38 6.64 -29.82
CA SER A 262 4.37 7.73 -29.75
C SER A 262 2.90 7.44 -29.44
N ASP A 263 2.47 8.06 -28.32
CA ASP A 263 1.24 8.84 -28.08
C ASP A 263 -0.10 8.35 -28.65
N LEU A 264 -1.09 8.11 -27.76
CA LEU A 264 -2.29 8.95 -27.60
C LEU A 264 -3.37 8.25 -26.74
N GLU A 265 -3.91 9.04 -25.80
CA GLU A 265 -5.30 9.13 -25.36
C GLU A 265 -6.08 7.87 -24.92
N LEU A 266 -6.31 7.79 -23.60
CA LEU A 266 -7.33 6.93 -23.00
C LEU A 266 -8.72 7.59 -23.13
N GLU A 267 -9.44 7.30 -24.20
CA GLU A 267 -10.90 7.43 -24.23
C GLU A 267 -11.53 6.18 -23.57
N LEU A 268 -12.18 6.43 -22.43
CA LEU A 268 -13.04 5.49 -21.72
C LEU A 268 -14.39 5.46 -22.42
N ASP A 269 -14.61 4.47 -23.28
CA ASP A 269 -15.95 4.17 -23.78
C ASP A 269 -16.57 2.93 -23.15
N GLU A 270 -17.75 3.19 -22.61
CA GLU A 270 -18.71 2.29 -22.00
C GLU A 270 -19.27 1.34 -23.06
N CYS A 271 -19.15 0.02 -22.84
CA CYS A 271 -19.91 -0.96 -23.61
C CYS A 271 -20.54 -2.01 -22.69
N VAL A 272 -21.80 -1.72 -22.34
CA VAL A 272 -22.79 -2.68 -21.89
C VAL A 272 -23.14 -3.62 -23.05
N ALA A 273 -22.94 -4.93 -22.88
CA ALA A 273 -23.56 -5.92 -23.77
C ALA A 273 -24.05 -7.13 -22.99
N ARG A 274 -25.37 -7.13 -22.74
CA ARG A 274 -26.17 -8.33 -22.40
C ARG A 274 -26.07 -9.32 -23.56
N ARG A 275 -25.81 -10.59 -23.27
CA ARG A 275 -26.02 -11.68 -24.24
C ARG A 275 -26.84 -12.80 -23.59
N THR A 276 -28.15 -12.73 -23.83
CA THR A 276 -29.10 -13.84 -23.68
C THR A 276 -28.82 -14.86 -24.80
N ARG A 277 -28.50 -16.11 -24.45
CA ARG A 277 -28.38 -17.20 -25.43
C ARG A 277 -29.69 -17.98 -25.43
N SER A 278 -30.44 -17.83 -26.52
CA SER A 278 -31.61 -18.65 -26.86
C SER A 278 -31.16 -20.08 -27.16
N HIS A 279 -31.91 -21.05 -26.63
CA HIS A 279 -31.95 -22.43 -27.10
C HIS A 279 -32.37 -22.48 -28.57
N ARG A 280 -31.80 -23.42 -29.34
CA ARG A 280 -32.51 -24.13 -30.39
C ARG A 280 -31.87 -25.49 -30.63
N GLU A 281 -32.72 -26.50 -30.59
CA GLU A 281 -32.48 -27.91 -30.90
C GLU A 281 -32.17 -28.11 -32.39
N ASN A 282 -31.19 -28.96 -32.68
CA ASN A 282 -31.33 -30.24 -33.38
C ASN A 282 -29.96 -30.91 -33.52
#